data_AF-A0A7S1VIU8-F1
#
_entry.id   AF-A0A7S1VIU8-F1
#
_cell.length_a   1.000
_cell.length_b   1.000
_cell.length_c   1.000
_cell.angle_alpha   90.00
_cell.angle_beta   90.00
_cell.angle_gamma   90.00
#
_symmetry.space_group_name_H-M   'P 1'
#
loop_
_entity.id
_entity.type
_entity.pdbx_description
1 polymer ?
#
loop_
_entity_poly.entity_id
_entity_poly.type
_entity_poly.pdbx_seq_one_letter_code
_entity_poly.pdbx_strand_id
1 'polypeptide(L)'
;AGYNYYASKVDALKAEIQGLKEARSQVGDENEETFGSWRLHITSDKWHSRHTDAAQSFFGFDSLEYTKEMVWIMFDLDHEEPEPSWITKKKSLTEFERCLMALMYYETDLEQKQLKLFFSVKKDVVSRAVAEWGPMWGEVGEQFSCLPFIDKELVDALIPTRYIEAGMTSNATNVDGKDYSS
;
A
#
# COMPACT_ATOMS: atom_id res chain seq x y z
N ALA A 1 -33.26 -32.09 43.03
CA ALA A 1 -31.79 -32.23 42.92
C ALA A 1 -31.21 -31.82 41.55
N GLY A 2 -32.01 -31.63 40.48
CA GLY A 2 -31.47 -31.36 39.14
C GLY A 2 -31.01 -29.93 38.83
N TYR A 3 -31.57 -28.91 39.50
CA TYR A 3 -31.31 -27.50 39.14
C TYR A 3 -29.88 -27.03 39.47
N ASN A 4 -29.34 -27.47 40.62
CA ASN A 4 -27.97 -27.13 41.03
C ASN A 4 -26.88 -27.79 40.17
N TYR A 5 -27.19 -28.91 39.51
CA TYR A 5 -26.26 -29.61 38.62
C TYR A 5 -26.06 -28.88 37.29
N TYR A 6 -27.12 -28.28 36.74
CA TYR A 6 -27.02 -27.51 35.51
C TYR A 6 -26.41 -26.12 35.74
N ALA A 7 -26.72 -25.49 36.88
CA ALA A 7 -26.11 -24.21 37.24
C ALA A 7 -24.58 -24.32 37.34
N SER A 8 -24.06 -25.35 38.03
CA SER A 8 -22.62 -25.55 38.16
C SER A 8 -21.93 -25.85 36.82
N LYS A 9 -22.59 -26.59 35.91
CA LYS A 9 -22.07 -26.81 34.55
C LYS A 9 -22.05 -25.54 33.71
N VAL A 10 -23.04 -24.68 33.85
CA VAL A 10 -23.09 -23.39 33.12
C VAL A 10 -21.99 -22.46 33.61
N ASP A 11 -21.73 -22.42 34.91
CA ASP A 11 -20.66 -21.58 35.46
C ASP A 11 -19.27 -22.10 35.10
N ALA A 12 -19.09 -23.43 35.07
CA ALA A 12 -17.87 -24.05 34.55
C ALA A 12 -17.62 -23.73 33.07
N LEU A 13 -18.67 -23.82 32.23
CA LEU A 13 -18.58 -23.45 30.80
C LEU A 13 -18.26 -21.97 30.60
N LYS A 14 -18.81 -21.07 31.42
CA LYS A 14 -18.49 -19.64 31.35
C LYS A 14 -17.03 -19.36 31.69
N ALA A 15 -16.50 -20.04 32.71
CA ALA A 15 -15.09 -19.93 33.10
C ALA A 15 -14.16 -20.45 31.99
N GLU A 16 -14.51 -21.56 31.36
CA GLU A 16 -13.77 -22.14 30.23
C GLU A 16 -13.79 -21.20 29.01
N ILE A 17 -14.96 -20.64 28.65
CA ILE A 17 -15.09 -19.66 27.58
C ILE A 17 -14.27 -18.40 27.88
N GLN A 18 -14.20 -17.96 29.14
CA GLN A 18 -13.41 -16.80 29.54
C GLN A 18 -11.90 -17.08 29.41
N GLY A 19 -11.44 -18.25 29.87
CA GLY A 19 -10.05 -18.68 29.69
C GLY A 19 -9.66 -18.79 28.21
N LEU A 20 -10.56 -19.28 27.36
CA LEU A 20 -10.33 -19.33 25.90
C LEU A 20 -10.27 -17.93 25.26
N LYS A 21 -11.05 -16.96 25.75
CA LYS A 21 -10.97 -15.56 25.27
C LYS A 21 -9.67 -14.89 25.68
N GLU A 22 -9.21 -15.13 26.91
CA GLU A 22 -7.94 -14.61 27.41
C GLU A 22 -6.75 -15.26 26.69
N ALA A 23 -6.79 -16.57 26.45
CA ALA A 23 -5.82 -17.28 25.63
C ALA A 23 -5.80 -16.76 24.19
N ARG A 24 -6.97 -16.51 23.58
CA ARG A 24 -7.06 -15.90 22.24
C ARG A 24 -6.50 -14.48 22.21
N SER A 25 -6.66 -13.70 23.28
CA SER A 25 -6.08 -12.36 23.41
C SER A 25 -4.56 -12.39 23.60
N GLN A 26 -3.99 -13.48 24.12
CA GLN A 26 -2.54 -13.68 24.26
C GLN A 26 -1.89 -14.32 23.03
N VAL A 27 -2.67 -15.03 22.20
CA VAL A 27 -2.24 -15.58 20.89
C VAL A 27 -2.37 -14.54 19.75
N GLY A 28 -2.72 -13.30 20.09
CA GLY A 28 -2.73 -12.18 19.15
C GLY A 28 -1.34 -11.65 18.87
N ASP A 29 -0.54 -12.39 18.08
CA ASP A 29 0.56 -11.79 17.31
C ASP A 29 1.08 -12.65 16.14
N GLU A 30 0.65 -13.92 15.98
CA GLU A 30 1.23 -14.81 14.95
C GLU A 30 0.27 -15.25 13.82
N ASN A 31 -1.02 -14.90 13.87
CA ASN A 31 -2.00 -15.40 12.87
C ASN A 31 -3.07 -14.40 12.42
N GLU A 32 -2.78 -13.10 12.47
CA GLU A 32 -3.66 -12.08 11.88
C GLU A 32 -3.16 -11.58 10.52
N GLU A 33 -2.83 -12.51 9.62
CA GLU A 33 -2.91 -12.28 8.17
C GLU A 33 -4.40 -12.26 7.73
N THR A 34 -5.20 -11.40 8.37
CA THR A 34 -6.51 -11.07 7.84
C THR A 34 -6.32 -10.04 6.74
N PHE A 35 -6.96 -10.28 5.59
CA PHE A 35 -6.90 -9.54 4.31
C PHE A 35 -7.15 -8.01 4.35
N GLY A 36 -7.14 -7.36 5.53
CA GLY A 36 -7.08 -5.92 5.73
C GLY A 36 -5.82 -5.38 6.45
N SER A 37 -4.87 -6.24 6.85
CA SER A 37 -3.64 -5.83 7.55
C SER A 37 -2.59 -5.19 6.64
N TRP A 38 -2.65 -5.46 5.33
CA TRP A 38 -1.63 -4.99 4.41
C TRP A 38 -1.52 -3.47 4.34
N ARG A 39 -2.62 -2.72 4.46
CA ARG A 39 -2.58 -1.26 4.55
C ARG A 39 -1.65 -0.80 5.70
N LEU A 40 -1.73 -1.47 6.85
CA LEU A 40 -0.86 -1.17 7.99
C LEU A 40 0.59 -1.57 7.70
N HIS A 41 0.81 -2.68 7.01
CA HIS A 41 2.16 -3.16 6.70
C HIS A 41 2.87 -2.27 5.66
N ILE A 42 2.16 -1.85 4.62
CA ILE A 42 2.70 -1.08 3.48
C ILE A 42 3.40 0.19 3.95
N THR A 43 2.90 0.85 5.00
CA THR A 43 3.48 2.09 5.53
C THR A 43 4.03 1.97 6.95
N SER A 44 4.06 0.79 7.58
CA SER A 44 4.59 0.67 8.95
C SER A 44 6.11 0.54 8.99
N ASP A 45 6.76 1.42 9.75
CA ASP A 45 8.19 1.33 10.03
C ASP A 45 8.58 0.02 10.70
N LYS A 46 7.80 -0.40 11.70
CA LYS A 46 8.05 -1.62 12.45
C LYS A 46 7.98 -2.86 11.55
N TRP A 47 7.11 -2.85 10.55
CA TRP A 47 6.98 -3.98 9.64
C TRP A 47 8.11 -3.98 8.60
N HIS A 48 8.44 -2.84 8.00
CA HIS A 48 9.54 -2.71 7.04
C HIS A 48 10.91 -2.95 7.68
N SER A 49 11.09 -2.66 8.97
CA SER A 49 12.34 -3.01 9.68
C SER A 49 12.59 -4.52 9.76
N ARG A 50 11.56 -5.33 9.53
CA ARG A 50 11.62 -6.82 9.50
C ARG A 50 11.58 -7.37 8.08
N HIS A 51 11.18 -6.56 7.11
CA HIS A 51 11.00 -6.91 5.69
C HIS A 51 11.68 -5.84 4.85
N THR A 52 13.02 -5.80 4.91
CA THR A 52 13.82 -4.70 4.37
C THR A 52 13.75 -4.59 2.85
N ASP A 53 13.35 -5.65 2.16
CA ASP A 53 13.16 -5.74 0.71
C ASP A 53 11.75 -5.32 0.24
N ALA A 54 10.82 -5.07 1.17
CA ALA A 54 9.44 -4.78 0.83
C ALA A 54 9.27 -3.42 0.15
N ALA A 55 10.02 -2.40 0.57
CA ALA A 55 9.98 -1.09 -0.08
C ALA A 55 10.42 -1.18 -1.54
N GLN A 56 11.46 -1.97 -1.84
CA GLN A 56 11.89 -2.20 -3.21
C GLN A 56 10.82 -2.92 -4.01
N SER A 57 10.17 -3.92 -3.40
CA SER A 57 9.13 -4.72 -4.03
C SER A 57 7.83 -3.96 -4.29
N PHE A 58 7.48 -2.97 -3.45
CA PHE A 58 6.25 -2.20 -3.58
C PHE A 58 6.44 -0.88 -4.32
N PHE A 59 7.59 -0.23 -4.17
CA PHE A 59 7.80 1.16 -4.58
C PHE A 59 9.06 1.37 -5.42
N GLY A 60 9.83 0.33 -5.69
CA GLY A 60 11.08 0.45 -6.47
C GLY A 60 12.23 1.13 -5.72
N PHE A 61 12.08 1.39 -4.42
CA PHE A 61 13.06 2.11 -3.60
C PHE A 61 13.76 1.23 -2.56
N ASP A 62 15.02 1.55 -2.26
CA ASP A 62 15.88 0.76 -1.35
C ASP A 62 15.31 0.56 0.06
N SER A 63 14.52 1.52 0.57
CA SER A 63 13.92 1.43 1.90
C SER A 63 12.65 2.28 2.03
N LEU A 64 11.84 1.99 3.06
CA LEU A 64 10.68 2.83 3.37
C LEU A 64 11.10 4.24 3.80
N GLU A 65 12.21 4.38 4.52
CA GLU A 65 12.73 5.69 4.90
C GLU A 65 13.06 6.54 3.68
N TYR A 66 13.78 5.95 2.72
CA TYR A 66 14.08 6.62 1.46
C TYR A 66 12.79 6.97 0.67
N THR A 67 11.81 6.07 0.67
CA THR A 67 10.51 6.31 0.04
C THR A 67 9.82 7.54 0.67
N LYS A 68 9.82 7.66 2.01
CA LYS A 68 9.24 8.78 2.73
C LYS A 68 9.96 10.09 2.44
N GLU A 69 11.29 10.08 2.47
CA GLU A 69 12.10 11.25 2.14
C GLU A 69 11.81 11.73 0.71
N MET A 70 11.76 10.81 -0.26
CA MET A 70 11.42 11.15 -1.64
C MET A 70 10.03 11.77 -1.76
N VAL A 71 9.03 11.16 -1.12
CA VAL A 71 7.65 11.68 -1.14
C VAL A 71 7.55 13.05 -0.45
N TRP A 72 8.26 13.26 0.66
CA TRP A 72 8.31 14.55 1.33
C TRP A 72 9.00 15.61 0.48
N ILE A 73 10.17 15.31 -0.11
CA ILE A 73 10.91 16.26 -0.96
C ILE A 73 10.08 16.67 -2.19
N MET A 74 9.40 15.72 -2.82
CA MET A 74 8.71 15.96 -4.09
C MET A 74 7.32 16.57 -3.90
N PHE A 75 6.61 16.19 -2.84
CA PHE A 75 5.18 16.49 -2.68
C PHE A 75 4.82 17.12 -1.35
N ASP A 76 5.77 17.33 -0.44
CA ASP A 76 5.57 17.89 0.91
C ASP A 76 4.51 17.11 1.71
N LEU A 77 4.53 15.77 1.58
CA LEU A 77 3.60 14.89 2.27
C LEU A 77 4.27 14.16 3.43
N ASP A 78 3.74 14.38 4.63
CA ASP A 78 4.18 13.69 5.83
C ASP A 78 3.62 12.25 5.92
N HIS A 79 4.47 11.36 6.39
CA HIS A 79 4.07 10.02 6.78
C HIS A 79 3.49 10.00 8.20
N GLU A 80 2.32 9.39 8.35
CA GLU A 80 1.72 9.08 9.65
C GLU A 80 1.78 7.56 9.87
N GLU A 81 2.46 7.12 10.93
CA GLU A 81 2.58 5.68 11.25
C GLU A 81 1.17 5.07 11.44
N PRO A 82 0.88 3.95 10.74
CA PRO A 82 -0.45 3.39 10.74
C PRO A 82 -0.78 2.74 12.09
N GLU A 83 -1.98 3.00 12.60
CA GLU A 83 -2.50 2.35 13.81
C GLU A 83 -3.53 1.27 13.49
N PRO A 84 -3.63 0.19 14.31
CA PRO A 84 -4.70 -0.80 14.18
C PRO A 84 -6.11 -0.19 14.23
N SER A 85 -6.25 0.96 14.91
CA SER A 85 -7.50 1.70 15.03
C SER A 85 -8.03 2.21 13.67
N TRP A 86 -7.18 2.33 12.65
CA TRP A 86 -7.57 2.85 11.33
C TRP A 86 -8.43 1.87 10.55
N ILE A 87 -8.17 0.57 10.68
CA ILE A 87 -8.98 -0.48 10.06
C ILE A 87 -10.38 -0.48 10.69
N THR A 88 -10.44 -0.52 12.03
CA THR A 88 -11.70 -0.61 12.78
C THR A 88 -12.58 0.63 12.58
N LYS A 89 -11.97 1.82 12.54
CA LYS A 89 -12.66 3.10 12.30
C LYS A 89 -12.90 3.39 10.82
N LYS A 90 -12.41 2.55 9.90
CA LYS A 90 -12.44 2.79 8.45
C LYS A 90 -11.93 4.19 8.09
N LYS A 91 -10.78 4.58 8.67
CA LYS A 91 -10.12 5.86 8.38
C LYS A 91 -9.93 5.97 6.86
N SER A 92 -10.19 7.15 6.28
CA SER A 92 -9.88 7.40 4.88
C SER A 92 -8.37 7.25 4.64
N LEU A 93 -7.98 7.04 3.38
CA LEU A 93 -6.57 7.11 3.03
C LEU A 93 -6.05 8.53 3.24
N THR A 94 -4.84 8.65 3.77
CA THR A 94 -4.08 9.91 3.77
C THR A 94 -3.64 10.24 2.35
N GLU A 95 -3.22 11.49 2.11
CA GLU A 95 -2.64 11.85 0.80
C GLU A 95 -1.36 11.07 0.52
N PHE A 96 -0.53 10.87 1.55
CA PHE A 96 0.64 9.98 1.50
C PHE A 96 0.27 8.57 1.02
N GLU A 97 -0.76 7.94 1.60
CA GLU A 97 -1.19 6.60 1.18
C GLU A 97 -1.75 6.57 -0.25
N ARG A 98 -2.42 7.64 -0.69
CA ARG A 98 -2.93 7.74 -2.08
C ARG A 98 -1.79 7.92 -3.08
N CYS A 99 -0.78 8.71 -2.73
CA CYS A 99 0.45 8.90 -3.49
C CYS A 99 1.20 7.57 -3.63
N LEU A 100 1.42 6.85 -2.54
CA LEU A 100 2.07 5.53 -2.57
C LEU A 100 1.24 4.47 -3.29
N MET A 101 -0.08 4.51 -3.19
CA MET A 101 -0.94 3.61 -3.96
C MET A 101 -0.74 3.78 -5.46
N ALA A 102 -0.62 5.03 -5.93
CA ALA A 102 -0.32 5.29 -7.33
C ALA A 102 1.08 4.80 -7.67
N LEU A 103 2.10 5.11 -6.88
CA LEU A 103 3.46 4.61 -7.10
C LEU A 103 3.50 3.07 -7.16
N MET A 104 2.83 2.39 -6.23
CA MET A 104 2.74 0.92 -6.21
C MET A 104 1.99 0.38 -7.42
N TYR A 105 0.95 1.08 -7.90
CA TYR A 105 0.35 0.75 -9.19
C TYR A 105 1.35 0.90 -10.34
N TYR A 106 2.33 1.82 -10.23
CA TYR A 106 3.30 2.08 -11.28
C TYR A 106 4.61 1.25 -11.23
N GLU A 107 4.96 0.73 -10.07
CA GLU A 107 6.20 -0.04 -9.87
C GLU A 107 5.95 -1.55 -9.85
N THR A 108 4.68 -1.97 -9.76
CA THR A 108 4.29 -3.39 -9.71
C THR A 108 3.36 -3.75 -10.86
N ASP A 109 3.20 -5.07 -11.06
CA ASP A 109 2.20 -5.64 -11.98
C ASP A 109 0.83 -5.85 -11.28
N LEU A 110 0.59 -5.16 -10.16
CA LEU A 110 -0.67 -5.29 -9.43
C LEU A 110 -1.82 -4.60 -10.15
N GLU A 111 -2.89 -5.34 -10.36
CA GLU A 111 -4.14 -4.79 -10.86
C GLU A 111 -4.84 -3.92 -9.80
N GLN A 112 -5.66 -2.96 -10.25
CA GLN A 112 -6.49 -2.14 -9.35
C GLN A 112 -7.36 -2.99 -8.39
N LYS A 113 -7.74 -4.21 -8.78
CA LYS A 113 -8.48 -5.15 -7.94
C LYS A 113 -7.65 -5.62 -6.75
N GLN A 114 -6.35 -5.85 -6.93
CA GLN A 114 -5.43 -6.24 -5.87
C GLN A 114 -5.11 -5.05 -4.96
N LEU A 115 -4.84 -3.87 -5.54
CA LEU A 115 -4.62 -2.63 -4.77
C LEU A 115 -5.81 -2.28 -3.88
N LYS A 116 -7.03 -2.50 -4.38
CA LYS A 116 -8.26 -2.36 -3.59
C LYS A 116 -8.22 -3.21 -2.31
N LEU A 117 -7.70 -4.44 -2.39
CA LEU A 117 -7.58 -5.35 -1.26
C LEU A 117 -6.46 -4.90 -0.32
N PHE A 118 -5.28 -4.60 -0.86
CA PHE A 118 -4.14 -4.13 -0.08
C PHE A 118 -4.48 -2.92 0.81
N PHE A 119 -5.13 -1.92 0.23
CA PHE A 119 -5.50 -0.70 0.96
C PHE A 119 -6.89 -0.76 1.61
N SER A 120 -7.62 -1.88 1.48
CA SER A 120 -8.99 -2.05 2.02
C SER A 120 -9.97 -0.94 1.61
N VAL A 121 -9.90 -0.50 0.35
CA VAL A 121 -10.75 0.59 -0.19
C VAL A 121 -11.73 0.10 -1.25
N LYS A 122 -12.47 1.03 -1.88
CA LYS A 122 -13.28 0.75 -3.07
C LYS A 122 -12.44 0.96 -4.34
N LYS A 123 -12.81 0.29 -5.43
CA LYS A 123 -12.11 0.41 -6.73
C LYS A 123 -12.01 1.87 -7.18
N ASP A 124 -13.09 2.64 -7.05
CA ASP A 124 -13.13 4.06 -7.45
C ASP A 124 -12.17 4.95 -6.64
N VAL A 125 -11.76 4.52 -5.45
CA VAL A 125 -10.72 5.22 -4.68
C VAL A 125 -9.36 4.98 -5.32
N VAL A 126 -9.08 3.74 -5.72
CA VAL A 126 -7.85 3.38 -6.43
C VAL A 126 -7.75 4.12 -7.76
N SER A 127 -8.80 4.07 -8.58
CA SER A 127 -8.78 4.74 -9.89
C SER A 127 -8.58 6.26 -9.77
N ARG A 128 -9.18 6.90 -8.75
CA ARG A 128 -8.97 8.34 -8.49
C ARG A 128 -7.57 8.64 -7.98
N ALA A 129 -7.01 7.81 -7.09
CA ALA A 129 -5.65 8.00 -6.61
C ALA A 129 -4.63 7.88 -7.77
N VAL A 130 -4.76 6.86 -8.61
CA VAL A 130 -3.89 6.66 -9.78
C VAL A 130 -4.03 7.81 -10.77
N ALA A 131 -5.25 8.25 -11.08
CA ALA A 131 -5.47 9.35 -12.02
C ALA A 131 -4.93 10.71 -11.51
N GLU A 132 -4.93 10.92 -10.20
CA GLU A 132 -4.45 12.15 -9.57
C GLU A 132 -2.92 12.16 -9.43
N TRP A 133 -2.35 11.08 -8.89
CA TRP A 133 -0.93 11.03 -8.53
C TRP A 133 -0.03 10.44 -9.62
N GLY A 134 -0.58 9.67 -10.56
CA GLY A 134 0.19 9.11 -11.68
C GLY A 134 0.89 10.17 -12.53
N PRO A 135 0.20 11.22 -12.98
CA PRO A 135 0.83 12.32 -13.72
C PRO A 135 1.93 13.02 -12.92
N MET A 136 1.70 13.26 -11.62
CA MET A 136 2.69 13.90 -10.74
C MET A 136 3.98 13.08 -10.63
N TRP A 137 3.87 11.76 -10.46
CA TRP A 137 5.03 10.87 -10.52
C TRP A 137 5.70 10.85 -11.89
N GLY A 138 4.91 10.95 -12.97
CA GLY A 138 5.43 11.09 -14.33
C GLY A 138 6.28 12.34 -14.52
N GLU A 139 5.83 13.49 -14.02
CA GLU A 139 6.58 14.76 -14.04
C GLU A 139 7.88 14.66 -13.24
N VAL A 140 7.84 14.05 -12.06
CA VAL A 140 9.04 13.79 -11.26
C VAL A 140 10.03 12.92 -12.03
N GLY A 141 9.56 11.82 -12.63
CA GLY A 141 10.40 10.94 -13.45
C GLY A 141 11.04 11.68 -14.63
N GLU A 142 10.30 12.56 -15.31
CA GLU A 142 10.82 13.39 -16.39
C GLU A 142 11.90 14.37 -15.90
N GLN A 143 11.66 15.04 -14.77
CA GLN A 143 12.63 15.94 -14.15
C GLN A 143 13.91 15.22 -13.75
N PHE A 144 13.82 13.99 -13.24
CA PHE A 144 14.99 13.17 -12.97
C PHE A 144 15.71 12.76 -14.27
N SER A 145 14.97 12.43 -15.33
CA SER A 145 15.55 11.99 -16.60
C SER A 145 16.39 13.05 -17.33
N CYS A 146 16.19 14.34 -17.03
CA CYS A 146 16.96 15.44 -17.60
C CYS A 146 18.25 15.77 -16.83
N LEU A 147 18.56 15.04 -15.75
CA LEU A 147 19.77 15.24 -14.99
C LEU A 147 21.01 14.87 -15.84
N PRO A 148 22.05 15.71 -15.88
CA PRO A 148 23.14 15.59 -16.85
C PRO A 148 24.04 14.36 -16.67
N PHE A 149 23.85 13.58 -15.59
CA PHE A 149 24.54 12.31 -15.35
C PHE A 149 23.69 11.08 -15.73
N ILE A 150 22.42 11.27 -16.08
CA ILE A 150 21.53 10.20 -16.55
C ILE A 150 21.65 10.15 -18.08
N ASP A 151 22.38 9.16 -18.57
CA ASP A 151 22.50 8.90 -20.01
C ASP A 151 21.41 7.93 -20.48
N LYS A 152 21.30 7.80 -21.81
CA LYS A 152 20.29 6.95 -22.44
C LYS A 152 20.41 5.48 -22.00
N GLU A 153 21.62 4.98 -21.75
CA GLU A 153 21.82 3.60 -21.31
C GLU A 153 21.25 3.38 -19.90
N LEU A 154 21.44 4.34 -19.00
CA LEU A 154 20.84 4.30 -17.67
C LEU A 154 19.31 4.42 -17.72
N VAL A 155 18.76 5.32 -18.55
CA VAL A 155 17.30 5.45 -18.72
C VAL A 155 16.71 4.14 -19.24
N ASP A 156 17.26 3.60 -20.33
CA ASP A 156 16.76 2.37 -20.97
C ASP A 156 16.83 1.16 -20.00
N ALA A 157 17.79 1.14 -19.07
CA ALA A 157 17.90 0.11 -18.04
C ALA A 157 16.87 0.24 -16.89
N LEU A 158 16.36 1.45 -16.66
CA LEU A 158 15.43 1.76 -15.57
C LEU A 158 13.96 1.77 -16.00
N ILE A 159 13.67 1.66 -17.31
CA ILE A 159 12.28 1.60 -17.81
C ILE A 159 11.61 0.31 -17.31
N PRO A 160 10.48 0.40 -16.58
CA PRO A 160 9.75 -0.78 -16.13
C PRO A 160 9.25 -1.65 -17.30
N THR A 161 9.34 -2.97 -17.19
CA THR A 161 8.97 -3.94 -18.24
C THR A 161 7.57 -3.70 -18.81
N ARG A 162 6.60 -3.37 -17.97
CA ARG A 162 5.22 -3.10 -18.39
C ARG A 162 5.07 -1.87 -19.28
N TYR A 163 5.98 -0.89 -19.20
CA TYR A 163 5.99 0.26 -20.12
C TYR A 163 6.49 -0.17 -21.49
N ILE A 164 7.50 -1.06 -21.53
CA ILE A 164 7.98 -1.66 -22.78
C ILE A 164 6.86 -2.51 -23.42
N GLU A 165 6.19 -3.34 -22.63
CA GLU A 165 5.08 -4.18 -23.08
C GLU A 165 3.85 -3.38 -23.52
N ALA A 166 3.60 -2.23 -22.91
CA ALA A 166 2.56 -1.29 -23.30
C ALA A 166 2.96 -0.39 -24.49
N GLY A 167 4.20 -0.50 -25.02
CA GLY A 167 4.71 0.36 -26.09
C GLY A 167 4.98 1.81 -25.66
N MET A 168 5.06 2.07 -24.37
CA MET A 168 5.24 3.38 -23.74
C MET A 168 6.72 3.64 -23.40
N THR A 169 7.59 3.59 -24.41
CA THR A 169 9.04 3.84 -24.24
C THR A 169 9.42 5.33 -24.30
N SER A 170 8.45 6.23 -24.54
CA SER A 170 8.64 7.68 -24.49
C SER A 170 7.38 8.35 -23.95
N ASN A 171 7.42 8.76 -22.68
CA ASN A 171 6.31 9.49 -22.05
C ASN A 171 6.14 10.92 -22.60
N ALA A 172 6.99 11.38 -23.53
CA ALA A 172 6.80 12.64 -24.24
C ALA A 172 5.74 12.56 -25.37
N THR A 173 5.19 11.37 -25.66
CA THR A 173 4.24 11.16 -26.78
C THR A 173 2.85 10.68 -26.39
N ASN A 174 2.46 10.80 -25.11
CA ASN A 174 1.03 10.81 -24.80
C ASN A 174 0.46 12.15 -25.27
N VAL A 175 0.21 12.24 -26.58
CA VAL A 175 -0.72 13.21 -27.16
C VAL A 175 -2.02 13.06 -26.38
N ASP A 176 -2.41 14.13 -25.71
CA ASP A 176 -3.72 14.35 -25.12
C ASP A 176 -4.80 13.66 -25.97
N GLY A 177 -5.72 12.94 -25.33
CA GLY A 177 -6.87 12.30 -25.98
C GLY A 177 -7.90 13.30 -26.51
N LYS A 178 -7.44 14.41 -27.08
CA LYS A 178 -8.21 15.43 -27.78
C LYS A 178 -7.57 15.61 -29.15
N ASP A 179 -8.42 15.52 -30.16
CA ASP A 179 -8.11 15.57 -31.59
C ASP A 179 -7.54 14.22 -32.07
N TYR A 180 -8.27 13.39 -32.82
CA TYR A 180 -8.82 13.69 -34.13
C TYR A 180 -10.20 13.07 -34.38
N SER A 181 -11.17 13.94 -34.70
CA SER A 181 -12.16 13.65 -35.74
C SER A 181 -11.86 14.58 -36.92
N SER A 182 -11.28 14.04 -37.99
CA SER A 182 -11.36 14.58 -39.36
C SER A 182 -11.17 13.44 -40.35
#